data_AF-A0A0B1SK83-F1
#
_entry.id   AF-A0A0B1SK83-F1
#
_cell.length_a   1.000
_cell.length_b   1.000
_cell.length_c   1.000
_cell.angle_alpha   90.00
_cell.angle_beta   90.00
_cell.angle_gamma   90.00
#
_symmetry.space_group_name_H-M   'P 1'
#
loop_
_entity.id
_entity.type
_entity.pdbx_description
1 polymer ?
#
loop_
_entity_poly.entity_id
_entity_poly.type
_entity_poly.pdbx_seq_one_letter_code
_entity_poly.pdbx_strand_id
1 'polypeptide(L)'
;MVLLLLTLTVSVIIAVISYYQWQLDYWKRRGIPGPPGTLFIGNMHSLTDITKPIGLVLREWTKVYGKVYGIQEGLRKSLVISDVDMIRELFMKKFEYFHGRKASILGGDVDKDPRVHLFEAQGMRWKRLRAISSPAFSSGSLKKVGCIFKYANS
;
A
#
# COMPACT_ATOMS: atom_id res chain seq x y z
N MET A 1 -39.12 -13.06 -25.09
CA MET A 1 -37.95 -12.17 -25.23
C MET A 1 -37.73 -11.30 -23.99
N VAL A 2 -38.70 -10.48 -23.56
CA VAL A 2 -38.56 -9.59 -22.38
C VAL A 2 -38.29 -10.36 -21.08
N LEU A 3 -39.03 -11.44 -20.80
CA LEU A 3 -38.82 -12.24 -19.59
C LEU A 3 -37.41 -12.86 -19.53
N LEU A 4 -36.89 -13.34 -20.67
CA LEU A 4 -35.53 -13.90 -20.78
C LEU A 4 -34.46 -12.84 -20.51
N LEU A 5 -34.67 -11.61 -20.99
CA LEU A 5 -33.77 -10.48 -20.71
C LEU A 5 -33.78 -10.12 -19.22
N LEU A 6 -34.95 -10.11 -18.58
CA LEU A 6 -35.08 -9.84 -17.13
C LEU A 6 -34.43 -10.93 -16.27
N THR A 7 -34.62 -12.21 -16.61
CA THR A 7 -33.97 -13.30 -15.88
C THR A 7 -32.44 -13.25 -16.05
N LEU A 8 -31.96 -12.92 -17.25
CA LEU A 8 -30.53 -12.78 -17.52
C LEU A 8 -29.93 -11.63 -16.70
N THR A 9 -30.55 -10.45 -16.68
CA THR A 9 -30.04 -9.31 -15.92
C THR A 9 -30.00 -9.60 -14.42
N VAL A 10 -31.05 -10.19 -13.86
CA VAL A 10 -31.08 -10.59 -12.44
C VAL A 10 -29.99 -11.63 -12.15
N SER A 11 -29.80 -12.63 -13.00
CA SER A 11 -28.75 -13.64 -12.82
C SER A 11 -27.34 -13.03 -12.82
N VAL A 12 -27.08 -12.06 -13.71
CA VAL A 12 -25.82 -11.33 -13.77
C VAL A 12 -25.60 -10.50 -12.51
N ILE A 13 -26.64 -9.80 -12.02
CA ILE A 13 -26.57 -9.01 -10.79
C ILE A 13 -26.23 -9.90 -9.59
N ILE A 14 -26.90 -11.05 -9.46
CA ILE A 14 -26.64 -12.00 -8.38
C ILE A 14 -25.19 -12.51 -8.46
N ALA A 15 -24.75 -12.95 -9.65
CA ALA A 15 -23.39 -13.44 -9.85
C ALA A 15 -22.34 -12.38 -9.48
N VAL A 16 -22.56 -11.12 -9.86
CA VAL A 16 -21.69 -9.99 -9.51
C VAL A 16 -21.67 -9.78 -7.99
N ILE A 17 -22.82 -9.70 -7.33
CA ILE A 17 -22.89 -9.50 -5.88
C ILE A 17 -22.21 -10.64 -5.13
N SER A 18 -22.48 -11.89 -5.51
CA SER A 18 -21.85 -13.07 -4.90
C SER A 18 -20.34 -13.07 -5.09
N TYR A 19 -19.85 -12.69 -6.28
CA TYR A 19 -18.42 -12.53 -6.53
C TYR A 19 -17.79 -11.47 -5.62
N TYR A 20 -18.42 -10.30 -5.47
CA TYR A 20 -17.90 -9.24 -4.60
C TYR A 20 -17.96 -9.61 -3.12
N GLN A 21 -19.00 -10.31 -2.66
CA GLN A 21 -19.07 -10.85 -1.31
C GLN A 21 -17.94 -11.86 -1.06
N TRP A 22 -17.71 -12.78 -2.02
CA TRP A 22 -16.59 -13.70 -1.95
C TRP A 22 -15.25 -12.94 -1.93
N GLN A 23 -15.13 -11.82 -2.63
CA GLN A 23 -13.93 -10.99 -2.52
C GLN A 23 -13.77 -10.38 -1.11
N LEU A 24 -14.83 -9.83 -0.51
CA LEU A 24 -14.78 -9.22 0.83
C LEU A 24 -14.39 -10.24 1.93
N ASP A 25 -14.85 -11.47 1.82
CA ASP A 25 -14.55 -12.53 2.78
C ASP A 25 -13.14 -13.14 2.62
N TYR A 26 -12.28 -12.61 1.74
CA TYR A 26 -10.94 -13.14 1.47
C TYR A 26 -10.08 -13.35 2.73
N TRP A 27 -10.08 -12.38 3.65
CA TRP A 27 -9.30 -12.45 4.89
C TRP A 27 -9.98 -13.33 5.94
N LYS A 28 -11.31 -13.23 6.05
CA LYS A 28 -12.12 -14.08 6.93
C LYS A 28 -11.92 -15.56 6.61
N ARG A 29 -11.91 -15.94 5.32
CA ARG A 29 -11.63 -17.31 4.87
C ARG A 29 -10.22 -17.81 5.21
N ARG A 30 -9.27 -16.92 5.48
CA ARG A 30 -7.90 -17.24 5.90
C ARG A 30 -7.70 -17.17 7.41
N GLY A 31 -8.76 -16.92 8.18
CA GLY A 31 -8.67 -16.74 9.63
C GLY A 31 -7.91 -15.47 10.03
N ILE A 32 -7.78 -14.49 9.13
CA ILE A 32 -7.09 -13.23 9.41
C ILE A 32 -8.15 -12.19 9.79
N PRO A 33 -8.05 -11.57 10.99
CA PRO A 33 -9.00 -10.55 11.42
C PRO A 33 -8.87 -9.29 10.57
N GLY A 34 -9.89 -8.42 10.60
CA GLY A 34 -9.85 -7.14 9.91
C GLY A 34 -11.18 -6.41 9.92
N PRO A 35 -11.17 -5.11 9.61
CA PRO A 35 -12.38 -4.32 9.50
C PRO A 35 -13.28 -4.82 8.36
N PRO A 36 -14.61 -4.87 8.56
CA PRO A 36 -15.53 -5.26 7.49
C PRO A 36 -15.40 -4.29 6.31
N GLY A 37 -15.23 -4.84 5.11
CA GLY A 37 -15.17 -4.04 3.88
C GLY A 37 -16.56 -3.68 3.37
N THR A 38 -16.71 -2.49 2.81
CA THR A 38 -17.91 -2.07 2.08
C THR A 38 -17.90 -2.63 0.66
N LEU A 39 -19.09 -2.81 0.06
CA LEU A 39 -19.21 -3.34 -1.30
C LEU A 39 -18.49 -2.43 -2.31
N PHE A 40 -17.82 -3.04 -3.30
CA PHE A 40 -16.97 -2.42 -4.33
C PHE A 40 -15.67 -1.74 -3.84
N ILE A 41 -15.70 -0.91 -2.79
CA ILE A 41 -14.55 -0.08 -2.38
C ILE A 41 -13.78 -0.64 -1.17
N GLY A 42 -14.32 -1.64 -0.46
CA GLY A 42 -13.67 -2.24 0.70
C GLY A 42 -13.55 -1.26 1.87
N ASN A 43 -12.35 -1.09 2.41
CA ASN A 43 -12.03 -0.18 3.51
C ASN A 43 -11.53 1.19 3.02
N MET A 44 -11.54 1.45 1.70
CA MET A 44 -10.95 2.66 1.11
C MET A 44 -11.57 3.94 1.65
N HIS A 45 -12.88 3.96 1.88
CA HIS A 45 -13.58 5.11 2.49
C HIS A 45 -12.93 5.57 3.80
N SER A 46 -12.57 4.63 4.69
CA SER A 46 -11.91 4.97 5.96
C SER A 46 -10.44 5.38 5.78
N LEU A 47 -9.78 4.93 4.72
CA LEU A 47 -8.37 5.19 4.45
C LEU A 47 -8.15 6.51 3.67
N THR A 48 -9.18 6.99 2.98
CA THR A 48 -9.15 8.23 2.18
C THR A 48 -9.96 9.37 2.81
N ASP A 49 -10.40 9.21 4.06
CA ASP A 49 -11.09 10.25 4.81
C ASP A 49 -10.11 11.39 5.12
N ILE A 50 -10.34 12.57 4.52
CA ILE A 50 -9.49 13.75 4.68
C ILE A 50 -9.47 14.24 6.13
N THR A 51 -10.53 13.97 6.90
CA THR A 51 -10.63 14.38 8.31
C THR A 51 -9.81 13.47 9.23
N LYS A 52 -9.42 12.28 8.76
CA LYS A 52 -8.74 11.26 9.57
C LYS A 52 -7.49 10.76 8.85
N PRO A 53 -6.29 11.20 9.27
CA PRO A 53 -5.04 10.68 8.73
C PRO A 53 -4.99 9.16 8.77
N ILE A 54 -4.58 8.54 7.65
CA ILE A 54 -4.53 7.07 7.49
C ILE A 54 -3.76 6.38 8.63
N GLY A 55 -2.67 6.99 9.10
CA GLY A 55 -1.88 6.44 10.21
C GLY A 55 -2.66 6.30 11.52
N LEU A 56 -3.59 7.22 11.81
CA LEU A 56 -4.45 7.13 12.99
C LEU A 56 -5.48 6.02 12.83
N VAL A 57 -6.09 5.91 11.64
CA VAL A 57 -7.06 4.84 11.33
C VAL A 57 -6.41 3.47 11.49
N LEU A 58 -5.23 3.28 10.90
CA LEU A 58 -4.47 2.03 11.03
C LEU A 58 -4.08 1.76 12.48
N ARG A 59 -3.69 2.78 13.25
CA ARG A 59 -3.37 2.62 14.68
C ARG A 59 -4.57 2.15 15.49
N GLU A 60 -5.75 2.74 15.28
CA GLU A 60 -6.96 2.30 15.99
C GLU A 60 -7.37 0.88 15.58
N TRP A 61 -7.25 0.52 14.30
CA TRP A 61 -7.47 -0.85 13.85
C TRP A 61 -6.45 -1.84 14.43
N THR A 62 -5.18 -1.46 14.59
CA THR A 62 -4.19 -2.30 15.26
C THR A 62 -4.60 -2.61 16.71
N LYS A 63 -5.22 -1.66 17.42
CA LYS A 63 -5.72 -1.90 18.79
C LYS A 63 -6.90 -2.87 18.81
N VAL A 64 -7.77 -2.84 17.80
CA VAL A 64 -9.00 -3.65 17.73
C VAL A 64 -8.74 -5.05 17.18
N TYR A 65 -8.00 -5.16 16.08
CA TYR A 65 -7.78 -6.42 15.35
C TYR A 65 -6.43 -7.07 15.64
N GLY A 66 -5.60 -6.42 16.45
CA GLY A 66 -4.26 -6.89 16.81
C GLY A 66 -3.17 -6.43 15.86
N LYS A 67 -1.96 -6.95 16.07
CA LYS A 67 -0.75 -6.53 15.34
C LYS A 67 -0.74 -6.94 13.87
N VAL A 68 -1.54 -7.93 13.47
CA VAL A 68 -1.60 -8.44 12.10
C VAL A 68 -3.06 -8.59 11.69
N TYR A 69 -3.48 -7.83 10.68
CA TYR A 69 -4.85 -7.86 10.19
C TYR A 69 -4.93 -7.54 8.71
N GLY A 70 -5.99 -8.01 8.06
CA GLY A 70 -6.24 -7.81 6.64
C GLY A 70 -7.13 -6.60 6.40
N ILE A 71 -6.79 -5.80 5.40
CA ILE A 71 -7.67 -4.76 4.85
C ILE A 71 -7.86 -4.99 3.36
N GLN A 72 -8.88 -4.37 2.80
CA GLN A 72 -9.18 -4.44 1.39
C GLN A 72 -9.35 -3.04 0.81
N GLU A 73 -8.62 -2.75 -0.27
CA GLU A 73 -8.64 -1.45 -0.95
C GLU A 73 -9.17 -1.68 -2.37
N GLY A 74 -10.49 -1.53 -2.54
CA GLY A 74 -11.17 -2.02 -3.74
C GLY A 74 -11.01 -3.53 -3.90
N LEU A 75 -10.32 -3.96 -4.95
CA LEU A 75 -10.00 -5.39 -5.18
C LEU A 75 -8.66 -5.82 -4.56
N ARG A 76 -7.80 -4.87 -4.18
CA ARG A 76 -6.48 -5.17 -3.62
C ARG A 76 -6.61 -5.66 -2.18
N LYS A 77 -5.98 -6.79 -1.88
CA LYS A 77 -5.88 -7.35 -0.52
C LYS A 77 -4.56 -6.89 0.08
N SER A 78 -4.63 -6.13 1.18
CA SER A 78 -3.43 -5.61 1.86
C SER A 78 -3.37 -6.18 3.27
N LEU A 79 -2.19 -6.66 3.68
CA LEU A 79 -1.95 -7.11 5.05
C LEU A 79 -1.25 -5.99 5.81
N VAL A 80 -1.79 -5.61 6.96
CA VAL A 80 -1.18 -4.62 7.85
C VAL A 80 -0.44 -5.35 8.95
N ILE A 81 0.83 -5.00 9.14
CA ILE A 81 1.72 -5.62 10.11
C ILE A 81 2.31 -4.53 10.99
N SER A 82 2.02 -4.61 12.29
CA SER A 82 2.53 -3.74 13.34
C SER A 82 3.46 -4.48 14.31
N ASP A 83 3.79 -5.75 14.02
CA ASP A 83 4.72 -6.53 14.83
C ASP A 83 6.17 -6.30 14.40
N VAL A 84 7.01 -5.89 15.36
CA VAL A 84 8.39 -5.46 15.10
C VAL A 84 9.26 -6.61 14.59
N ASP A 85 9.07 -7.82 15.10
CA ASP A 85 9.88 -8.97 14.70
C ASP A 85 9.51 -9.43 13.29
N MET A 86 8.21 -9.42 12.95
CA MET A 86 7.77 -9.65 11.57
C MET A 86 8.29 -8.58 10.61
N ILE A 87 8.19 -7.29 10.98
CA ILE A 87 8.72 -6.19 10.15
C ILE A 87 10.22 -6.38 9.91
N ARG A 88 10.99 -6.71 10.95
CA ARG A 88 12.43 -7.01 10.86
C ARG A 88 12.70 -8.18 9.91
N GLU A 89 11.95 -9.26 10.03
CA GLU A 89 12.08 -10.42 9.15
C GLU A 89 11.82 -10.05 7.69
N LEU A 90 10.73 -9.33 7.41
CA LEU A 90 10.32 -8.94 6.06
C LEU A 90 11.32 -8.01 5.39
N PHE A 91 11.76 -6.96 6.11
CA PHE A 91 12.63 -5.94 5.52
C PHE A 91 14.13 -6.25 5.58
N MET A 92 14.58 -7.17 6.45
CA MET A 92 16.00 -7.54 6.52
C MET A 92 16.29 -8.91 5.91
N LYS A 93 15.53 -9.95 6.29
CA LYS A 93 15.82 -11.32 5.87
C LYS A 93 15.15 -11.66 4.54
N LYS A 94 13.93 -11.19 4.33
CA LYS A 94 13.11 -11.49 3.15
C LYS A 94 13.02 -10.31 2.17
N PHE A 95 13.99 -9.40 2.21
CA PHE A 95 13.98 -8.18 1.39
C PHE A 95 13.83 -8.48 -0.11
N GLU A 96 14.37 -9.59 -0.61
CA GLU A 96 14.22 -10.00 -2.01
C GLU A 96 12.76 -10.19 -2.45
N TYR A 97 11.87 -10.57 -1.52
CA TYR A 97 10.44 -10.70 -1.80
C TYR A 97 9.65 -9.42 -1.49
N PHE A 98 10.15 -8.57 -0.59
CA PHE A 98 9.44 -7.39 -0.07
C PHE A 98 10.13 -6.06 -0.42
N HIS A 99 10.95 -6.02 -1.48
CA HIS A 99 11.65 -4.80 -1.90
C HIS A 99 10.73 -3.78 -2.60
N GLY A 100 9.57 -4.22 -3.08
CA GLY A 100 8.64 -3.39 -3.83
C GLY A 100 7.83 -2.48 -2.93
N ARG A 101 7.63 -1.23 -3.35
CA ARG A 101 6.65 -0.34 -2.71
C ARG A 101 5.27 -0.64 -3.25
N LYS A 102 4.24 -0.34 -2.45
CA LYS A 102 2.86 -0.41 -2.89
C LYS A 102 2.68 0.46 -4.15
N ALA A 103 2.46 -0.18 -5.29
CA ALA A 103 2.24 0.52 -6.56
C ALA A 103 0.94 1.33 -6.49
N SER A 104 0.96 2.54 -7.04
CA SER A 104 -0.28 3.29 -7.26
C SER A 104 -1.22 2.46 -8.15
N ILE A 105 -2.50 2.42 -7.79
CA ILE A 105 -3.51 1.72 -8.62
C ILE A 105 -3.66 2.42 -9.98
N LEU A 106 -3.38 3.72 -10.03
CA LEU A 106 -3.42 4.55 -11.23
C LEU A 106 -2.02 4.79 -11.85
N GLY A 107 -0.98 4.18 -11.27
CA GLY A 107 0.39 4.33 -11.75
C GLY A 107 0.65 3.48 -12.98
N GLY A 108 1.50 3.98 -13.89
CA GLY A 108 2.02 3.20 -15.00
C GLY A 108 3.00 2.11 -14.55
N ASP A 109 3.55 1.37 -15.51
CA ASP A 109 4.59 0.38 -15.26
C ASP A 109 5.88 1.06 -14.78
N VAL A 110 6.18 0.91 -13.49
CA VAL A 110 7.30 1.56 -12.80
C VAL A 110 8.66 1.16 -13.41
N ASP A 111 8.75 -0.04 -13.98
CA ASP A 111 9.98 -0.53 -14.59
C ASP A 111 10.21 0.07 -15.98
N LYS A 112 9.14 0.49 -16.67
CA LYS A 112 9.20 1.04 -18.04
C LYS A 112 9.13 2.57 -18.11
N ASP A 113 8.51 3.25 -17.15
CA ASP A 113 8.34 4.70 -17.23
C ASP A 113 9.68 5.42 -16.95
N PRO A 114 10.26 6.17 -17.91
CA PRO A 114 11.52 6.88 -17.71
C PRO A 114 11.46 7.98 -16.64
N ARG A 115 10.27 8.48 -16.29
CA ARG A 115 10.08 9.56 -15.30
C ARG A 115 10.11 9.07 -13.85
N VAL A 116 10.12 7.76 -13.63
CA VAL A 116 10.17 7.18 -12.28
C VAL A 116 11.45 7.61 -11.56
N HIS A 117 11.25 8.37 -10.49
CA HIS A 117 12.28 8.88 -9.61
C HIS A 117 12.65 7.87 -8.52
N LEU A 118 13.71 8.16 -7.74
CA LEU A 118 14.25 7.29 -6.69
C LEU A 118 13.19 6.78 -5.69
N PHE A 119 12.21 7.59 -5.32
CA PHE A 119 11.19 7.23 -4.33
C PHE A 119 10.15 6.21 -4.84
N GLU A 120 10.00 6.08 -6.16
CA GLU A 120 9.05 5.18 -6.79
C GLU A 120 9.76 3.95 -7.37
N ALA A 121 10.98 4.13 -7.86
CA ALA A 121 11.82 3.06 -8.39
C ALA A 121 11.93 1.87 -7.42
N GLN A 122 11.99 0.67 -8.00
CA GLN A 122 12.10 -0.59 -7.28
C GLN A 122 13.27 -1.43 -7.83
N GLY A 123 13.61 -2.52 -7.13
CA GLY A 123 14.59 -3.50 -7.58
C GLY A 123 15.93 -2.90 -8.01
N MET A 124 16.43 -3.31 -9.18
CA MET A 124 17.72 -2.88 -9.72
C MET A 124 17.77 -1.39 -10.07
N ARG A 125 16.66 -0.81 -10.56
CA ARG A 125 16.59 0.62 -10.87
C ARG A 125 16.77 1.45 -9.60
N TRP A 126 16.09 1.07 -8.52
CA TRP A 126 16.27 1.71 -7.21
C TRP A 126 17.71 1.61 -6.70
N LYS A 127 18.34 0.43 -6.81
CA LYS A 127 19.75 0.23 -6.40
C LYS A 127 20.69 1.20 -7.12
N ARG A 128 20.53 1.36 -8.45
CA ARG A 128 21.33 2.28 -9.27
C ARG A 128 21.10 3.75 -8.88
N LEU A 129 19.83 4.18 -8.82
CA LEU A 129 19.50 5.56 -8.45
C LEU A 129 19.99 5.91 -7.03
N ARG A 130 19.91 4.96 -6.10
CA ARG A 130 20.39 5.14 -4.72
C ARG A 130 21.91 5.26 -4.67
N ALA A 131 22.64 4.43 -5.42
CA ALA A 131 24.10 4.49 -5.49
C ALA A 131 24.60 5.86 -5.99
N ILE A 132 23.89 6.45 -6.96
CA ILE A 132 24.22 7.77 -7.52
C ILE A 132 23.93 8.90 -6.51
N SER A 133 22.80 8.82 -5.79
CA SER A 133 22.32 9.92 -4.93
C SER A 133 22.88 9.90 -3.50
N SER A 134 23.19 8.72 -2.97
CA SER A 134 23.61 8.57 -1.56
C SER A 134 24.88 9.35 -1.17
N PRO A 135 25.91 9.51 -2.04
CA PRO A 135 27.09 10.33 -1.73
C PRO A 135 26.79 11.81 -1.43
N ALA A 136 25.73 12.37 -2.01
CA ALA A 136 25.31 13.74 -1.75
C ALA A 136 24.84 13.97 -0.30
N PHE A 137 24.41 12.89 0.37
CA PHE A 137 23.95 12.91 1.76
C PHE A 137 24.98 12.36 2.75
N SER A 138 26.25 12.26 2.34
CA SER A 138 27.33 11.89 3.26
C SER A 138 27.53 12.97 4.34
N SER A 139 28.06 12.56 5.49
CA SER A 139 28.41 13.48 6.58
C SER A 139 29.37 14.59 6.12
N GLY A 140 30.27 14.30 5.18
CA GLY A 140 31.15 15.30 4.56
C GLY A 140 30.39 16.31 3.70
N SER A 141 29.47 15.84 2.86
CA SER A 141 28.63 16.71 2.02
C SER A 141 27.72 17.61 2.85
N LEU A 142 27.10 17.07 3.90
CA LEU A 142 26.22 17.82 4.80
C LEU A 142 26.96 18.90 5.60
N LYS A 143 28.21 18.64 6.03
CA LYS A 143 29.04 19.66 6.69
C LYS A 143 29.28 20.87 5.78
N LYS A 144 29.55 20.64 4.48
CA LYS A 144 29.75 21.71 3.50
C LYS A 144 28.50 22.60 3.40
N VAL A 145 27.32 22.00 3.32
CA VAL A 145 26.04 22.73 3.29
C VAL A 145 25.84 23.52 4.59
N GLY A 146 26.14 22.91 5.75
CA GLY A 146 26.06 23.59 7.04
C GLY A 146 26.96 24.83 7.15
N CYS A 147 28.15 24.82 6.52
CA CYS A 147 29.02 25.99 6.45
C CYS A 147 28.38 27.14 5.66
N ILE A 148 27.68 26.85 4.56
CA ILE A 148 26.98 27.86 3.75
C ILE A 148 25.89 28.54 4.58
N PHE A 149 25.08 27.76 5.31
CA PHE A 149 24.03 28.33 6.16
C PHE A 149 24.57 29.19 7.30
N LYS A 150 25.73 28.83 7.88
CA LYS A 150 26.39 29.66 8.90
C LYS A 150 26.87 30.98 8.31
N TYR A 151 27.45 30.95 7.11
CA TYR A 151 27.92 32.16 6.42
C TYR A 151 26.78 33.09 5.99
N ALA A 152 25.63 32.54 5.60
CA ALA A 152 24.48 33.35 5.18
C ALA A 152 23.73 34.03 6.34
N ASN A 153 23.93 33.58 7.58
CA ASN A 153 23.28 34.10 8.80
C ASN A 153 24.23 34.95 9.67
N SER A 154 25.43 35.24 9.18
CA SER A 154 26.44 36.11 9.81
C SER A 154 26.60 37.38 9.00
#